data_AF-A0A6L5XX01-F1
#
_entry.id   AF-A0A6L5XX01-F1
#
_cell.length_a   1.000
_cell.length_b   1.000
_cell.length_c   1.000
_cell.angle_alpha   90.00
_cell.angle_beta   90.00
_cell.angle_gamma   90.00
#
_symmetry.space_group_name_H-M   'P 1'
#
loop_
_entity.id
_entity.type
_entity.pdbx_description
1 polymer ?
#
loop_
_entity_poly.entity_id
_entity_poly.type
_entity_poly.pdbx_seq_one_letter_code
_entity_poly.pdbx_strand_id
1 'polypeptide(L)' 'MNVFRKQKTPLELRHELLQEEIKKTKLALDSAYSNFENVIDPDLIDCYIYEVNAFQRRYVFLLKQAEKLKAMMQG' A
#
# COMPACT_ATOMS: atom_id res chain seq x y z
N MET A 1 -34.32 1.14 20.15
CA MET A 1 -33.16 1.95 19.70
C MET A 1 -32.81 1.53 18.28
N ASN A 2 -33.24 2.27 17.26
CA ASN A 2 -32.88 1.96 15.88
C ASN A 2 -31.44 2.43 15.63
N VAL A 3 -30.51 1.49 15.68
CA VAL A 3 -29.13 1.72 15.23
C VAL A 3 -29.13 1.60 13.71
N PHE A 4 -29.52 2.68 13.01
CA PHE A 4 -29.36 2.77 11.57
C PHE A 4 -27.87 2.67 11.24
N ARG A 5 -27.39 1.48 10.84
CA ARG A 5 -26.06 1.33 10.25
C ARG A 5 -26.08 2.11 8.93
N LYS A 6 -25.39 3.25 8.88
CA LYS A 6 -25.07 3.90 7.60
C LYS A 6 -24.29 2.90 6.76
N GLN A 7 -24.87 2.54 5.61
CA GLN A 7 -24.17 1.73 4.62
C GLN A 7 -23.09 2.60 3.97
N LYS A 8 -21.86 2.08 3.90
CA LYS A 8 -20.76 2.79 3.24
C LYS A 8 -21.04 2.90 1.75
N THR A 9 -20.79 4.07 1.21
CA THR A 9 -20.82 4.31 -0.23
C THR A 9 -19.72 3.50 -0.92
N PRO A 10 -19.86 3.20 -2.22
CA PRO A 10 -18.78 2.56 -2.98
C PRO A 10 -17.46 3.34 -2.92
N LEU A 11 -17.52 4.67 -2.81
CA LEU A 11 -16.35 5.53 -2.73
C LEU A 11 -15.62 5.40 -1.39
N GLU A 12 -16.36 5.32 -0.28
CA GLU A 12 -15.81 5.06 1.06
C GLU A 12 -15.18 3.66 1.15
N LEU A 13 -15.84 2.64 0.59
CA LEU A 13 -15.28 1.28 0.52
C LEU A 13 -13.97 1.25 -0.27
N ARG A 14 -13.94 1.93 -1.42
CA ARG A 14 -12.73 2.05 -2.24
C ARG A 14 -11.61 2.78 -1.49
N HIS A 15 -11.94 3.80 -0.70
CA HIS A 15 -10.97 4.50 0.13
C HIS A 15 -10.37 3.58 1.19
N GLU A 16 -11.18 2.81 1.91
CA GLU A 16 -10.71 1.87 2.93
C GLU A 16 -9.81 0.78 2.35
N LEU A 17 -10.23 0.17 1.23
CA LEU A 17 -9.41 -0.83 0.53
C LEU A 17 -8.06 -0.25 0.10
N LEU A 18 -8.07 0.99 -0.42
CA LEU A 18 -6.83 1.65 -0.84
C LEU A 18 -5.89 1.94 0.33
N GLN A 19 -6.42 2.39 1.48
CA GLN A 19 -5.63 2.59 2.69
C GLN A 19 -5.05 1.26 3.22
N GLU A 20 -5.82 0.18 3.17
CA GLU A 20 -5.35 -1.15 3.55
C GLU A 20 -4.20 -1.62 2.65
N GLU A 21 -4.35 -1.46 1.33
CA GLU A 21 -3.31 -1.84 0.36
C GLU A 21 -2.04 -1.00 0.50
N ILE A 22 -2.16 0.29 0.82
CA ILE A 22 -1.00 1.15 1.13
C ILE A 22 -0.28 0.62 2.37
N LYS A 23 -1.01 0.31 3.44
CA LYS A 23 -0.43 -0.22 4.68
C LYS A 23 0.27 -1.56 4.45
N LYS A 24 -0.37 -2.49 3.73
CA LYS A 24 0.24 -3.79 3.38
C LYS A 24 1.51 -3.61 2.55
N THR A 25 1.47 -2.74 1.54
CA THR A 25 2.63 -2.49 0.68
C THR A 25 3.78 -1.86 1.47
N LYS A 26 3.48 -0.95 2.40
CA LYS A 26 4.50 -0.38 3.30
C LYS A 26 5.13 -1.44 4.21
N LEU A 27 4.33 -2.29 4.83
CA LEU A 27 4.85 -3.38 5.68
C LEU A 27 5.74 -4.36 4.89
N ALA A 28 5.34 -4.70 3.65
CA ALA A 28 6.14 -5.54 2.77
C ALA A 28 7.46 -4.88 2.40
N LEU A 29 7.43 -3.57 2.12
CA LEU A 29 8.63 -2.78 1.83
C LEU A 29 9.58 -2.75 3.05
N ASP A 30 9.07 -2.46 4.24
CA ASP A 30 9.86 -2.42 5.48
C ASP A 30 10.48 -3.80 5.78
N SER A 31 9.74 -4.87 5.50
CA SER A 31 10.24 -6.25 5.65
C SER A 31 11.33 -6.58 4.64
N ALA A 32 11.14 -6.21 3.36
CA ALA A 32 12.15 -6.41 2.31
C ALA A 32 13.45 -5.64 2.62
N TYR A 33 13.35 -4.41 3.13
CA TYR A 33 14.52 -3.66 3.60
C TYR A 33 15.23 -4.35 4.76
N SER A 34 14.50 -4.79 5.78
CA SER A 34 15.09 -5.49 6.94
C SER A 34 15.80 -6.78 6.54
N ASN A 35 15.24 -7.51 5.58
CA ASN A 35 15.85 -8.74 5.06
C ASN A 35 17.09 -8.45 4.21
N PHE A 36 17.06 -7.37 3.41
CA PHE A 36 18.18 -6.95 2.58
C PHE A 36 19.40 -6.52 3.41
N GLU A 37 19.20 -5.86 4.55
CA GLU A 37 20.31 -5.42 5.41
C GLU A 37 21.19 -6.56 5.94
N ASN A 38 20.64 -7.79 6.01
CA ASN A 38 21.30 -8.94 6.61
C ASN A 38 21.72 -10.01 5.59
N VAL A 39 21.46 -9.80 4.30
CA VAL A 39 21.77 -10.77 3.26
C VAL A 39 23.19 -10.57 2.70
N ILE A 40 23.92 -11.67 2.57
CA ILE A 40 25.30 -11.70 2.03
C ILE A 40 25.43 -12.61 0.81
N ASP A 41 24.35 -13.32 0.46
CA ASP A 41 24.27 -14.13 -0.76
C ASP A 41 24.03 -13.21 -1.98
N PRO A 42 24.95 -13.17 -2.96
CA PRO A 42 24.83 -12.32 -4.14
C PRO A 42 23.56 -12.53 -4.96
N ASP A 43 23.09 -13.77 -5.11
CA ASP A 43 21.87 -14.05 -5.88
C ASP A 43 20.63 -13.52 -5.15
N LEU A 44 20.63 -13.60 -3.82
CA LEU A 44 19.55 -13.04 -2.99
C LEU A 44 19.57 -11.51 -2.93
N ILE A 45 20.76 -10.89 -2.96
CA ILE A 45 20.91 -9.42 -3.05
C ILE A 45 20.15 -8.90 -4.27
N ASP A 46 20.33 -9.51 -5.44
CA ASP A 46 19.63 -9.11 -6.67
C ASP A 46 18.12 -9.32 -6.54
N CYS A 47 17.67 -10.45 -5.98
CA CYS A 47 16.25 -10.67 -5.70
C CYS A 47 15.63 -9.55 -4.85
N TYR A 48 16.28 -9.17 -3.75
CA TYR A 48 15.80 -8.11 -2.88
C TYR A 48 15.83 -6.74 -3.55
N ILE A 49 16.81 -6.43 -4.39
CA ILE A 49 16.82 -5.19 -5.18
C ILE A 49 15.58 -5.12 -6.08
N TYR A 50 15.24 -6.22 -6.77
CA TYR A 50 14.03 -6.25 -7.59
C TYR A 50 12.75 -6.14 -6.76
N GLU A 51 12.69 -6.82 -5.61
CA GLU A 51 11.54 -6.83 -4.71
C GLU A 51 11.28 -5.45 -4.10
N VAL A 52 12.31 -4.81 -3.53
CA VAL A 52 12.24 -3.45 -2.99
C VAL A 52 11.78 -2.48 -4.08
N ASN A 53 12.36 -2.54 -5.27
CA ASN A 53 11.97 -1.70 -6.40
C ASN A 53 10.50 -1.91 -6.81
N ALA A 54 10.02 -3.15 -6.80
CA ALA A 54 8.63 -3.46 -7.11
C ALA A 54 7.67 -2.88 -6.06
N PHE A 55 7.98 -3.06 -4.76
CA PHE A 55 7.18 -2.52 -3.68
C PHE A 55 7.18 -1.00 -3.64
N GLN A 56 8.33 -0.35 -3.88
CA GLN A 56 8.41 1.12 -3.98
C GLN A 56 7.53 1.65 -5.11
N ARG A 57 7.60 1.06 -6.32
CA ARG A 57 6.76 1.47 -7.46
C ARG A 57 5.28 1.30 -7.15
N ARG A 58 4.90 0.18 -6.54
CA ARG A 58 3.52 -0.07 -6.09
C ARG A 58 3.07 0.97 -5.05
N TYR A 59 3.92 1.27 -4.06
CA TYR A 59 3.61 2.24 -3.01
C TYR A 59 3.36 3.64 -3.58
N VAL A 60 4.25 4.14 -4.45
CA VAL A 60 4.10 5.44 -5.13
C VAL A 60 2.82 5.47 -5.97
N PHE A 61 2.51 4.39 -6.69
CA PHE A 61 1.27 4.30 -7.45
C PHE A 61 0.03 4.39 -6.55
N LEU A 62 -0.01 3.64 -5.45
CA LEU A 62 -1.15 3.65 -4.52
C LEU A 62 -1.36 5.02 -3.87
N LEU A 63 -0.28 5.72 -3.50
CA LEU A 63 -0.37 7.09 -2.99
C LEU A 63 -0.99 8.05 -4.02
N LYS A 64 -0.57 7.97 -5.29
CA LYS A 64 -1.17 8.77 -6.36
C LYS A 64 -2.67 8.47 -6.53
N GLN A 65 -3.07 7.21 -6.39
CA GLN A 65 -4.49 6.84 -6.44
C GLN A 65 -5.27 7.38 -5.23
N ALA A 66 -4.65 7.45 -4.06
CA ALA A 66 -5.27 7.96 -2.85
C ALA A 66 -5.52 9.47 -2.95
N GLU A 67 -4.56 10.23 -3.49
CA GLU A 67 -4.75 11.66 -3.75
C GLU A 67 -5.87 11.93 -4.76
N LYS A 68 -5.93 11.15 -5.85
CA LYS A 68 -7.04 11.25 -6.82
C LYS A 68 -8.40 10.94 -6.18
N LEU A 69 -8.46 9.90 -5.35
CA LEU A 69 -9.70 9.50 -4.68
C LEU A 69 -10.14 10.55 -3.67
N LYS A 70 -9.20 11.13 -2.92
CA LYS A 70 -9.44 12.23 -2.00
C LYS A 70 -9.99 13.45 -2.73
N ALA A 71 -9.45 13.81 -3.89
CA ALA A 71 -9.98 14.89 -4.71
C ALA A 71 -11.42 14.62 -5.18
N MET A 72 -11.76 13.37 -5.56
CA MET A 72 -13.13 12.99 -5.92
C MET A 72 -14.13 13.05 -4.74
N MET A 73 -13.66 12.83 -3.51
CA MET A 73 -14.49 12.91 -2.31
C MET A 73 -14.74 14.34 -1.83
N GLN A 74 -13.93 15.31 -2.29
CA GLN A 74 -14.00 16.72 -1.88
C GLN A 74 -14.72 17.62 -2.90
N GLY A 75 -15.02 17.08 -4.08
CA GLY A 75 -15.75 17.78 -5.16
C GLY A 75 -17.21 17.38 -5.26
#